data_AF-A0A927TRF4-F1
#
_entry.id   AF-A0A927TRF4-F1
#
_cell.length_a   1.000
_cell.length_b   1.000
_cell.length_c   1.000
_cell.angle_alpha   90.00
_cell.angle_beta   90.00
_cell.angle_gamma   90.00
#
_symmetry.space_group_name_H-M   'P 1'
#
loop_
_entity.id
_entity.type
_entity.pdbx_description
1 polymer ?
#
loop_
_entity_poly.entity_id
_entity_poly.type
_entity_poly.pdbx_seq_one_letter_code
_entity_poly.pdbx_strand_id
1 'polypeptide(L)'
;MCVALGEEDNMEQSLTDTKEIARKIMDINEIAYTTYKPIVDDICTRKAPESEVEHLLDYMVGICNDERMLQLFKQVCRSYIDIYPRVITAEIYTYKEMYEES
;
A
#
# COMPACT_ATOMS: atom_id res chain seq x y z
N MET A 1 -8.54 -8.35 -48.87
CA MET A 1 -8.45 -7.17 -47.99
C MET A 1 -9.41 -7.37 -46.83
N CYS A 2 -9.08 -6.85 -45.64
CA CYS A 2 -9.89 -6.82 -44.39
C CYS A 2 -9.55 -7.78 -43.23
N VAL A 3 -8.31 -8.31 -43.11
CA VAL A 3 -7.89 -8.98 -41.85
C VAL A 3 -7.17 -8.02 -40.88
N ALA A 4 -6.50 -6.98 -41.38
CA ALA A 4 -5.70 -6.05 -40.56
C ALA A 4 -6.51 -5.09 -39.67
N LEU A 5 -7.76 -4.77 -40.02
CA LEU A 5 -8.56 -3.76 -39.29
C LEU A 5 -9.06 -4.25 -37.91
N GLY A 6 -9.30 -5.56 -37.75
CA GLY A 6 -9.82 -6.11 -36.49
C GLY A 6 -8.75 -6.33 -35.40
N GLU A 7 -7.48 -6.41 -35.78
CA GLU A 7 -6.35 -6.59 -34.85
C GLU A 7 -5.90 -5.25 -34.25
N GLU A 8 -5.95 -4.17 -35.04
CA GLU A 8 -5.63 -2.81 -34.60
C GLU A 8 -6.69 -2.26 -33.63
N ASP A 9 -7.98 -2.43 -33.93
CA ASP A 9 -9.09 -2.01 -33.04
C ASP A 9 -9.07 -2.74 -31.69
N ASN A 10 -8.71 -4.03 -31.67
CA ASN A 10 -8.64 -4.82 -30.44
C ASN A 10 -7.43 -4.43 -29.56
N MET A 11 -6.31 -4.04 -30.18
CA MET A 11 -5.12 -3.56 -29.47
C MET A 11 -5.36 -2.16 -28.88
N GLU A 12 -6.04 -1.28 -29.61
CA GLU A 12 -6.40 0.07 -29.13
C GLU A 12 -7.38 0.02 -27.94
N GLN A 13 -8.38 -0.87 -28.00
CA GLN A 13 -9.29 -1.09 -26.88
C GLN A 13 -8.56 -1.63 -25.65
N SER A 14 -7.70 -2.64 -25.82
CA SER A 14 -6.91 -3.22 -24.71
C SER A 14 -6.01 -2.18 -24.02
N LEU A 15 -5.39 -1.30 -24.80
CA LEU A 15 -4.58 -0.19 -24.26
C LEU A 15 -5.44 0.81 -23.48
N THR A 16 -6.65 1.09 -23.96
CA THR A 16 -7.60 2.00 -23.29
C THR A 16 -8.06 1.43 -21.96
N ASP A 17 -8.43 0.15 -21.92
CA ASP A 17 -8.84 -0.53 -20.69
C ASP A 17 -7.71 -0.58 -19.67
N THR A 18 -6.48 -0.86 -20.13
CA THR A 18 -5.28 -0.86 -19.28
C THR A 18 -5.05 0.51 -18.65
N LYS A 19 -5.20 1.60 -19.41
CA LYS A 19 -5.09 2.97 -18.89
C LYS A 19 -6.18 3.28 -17.86
N GLU A 20 -7.41 2.83 -18.09
CA GLU A 20 -8.50 3.04 -17.13
C GLU A 20 -8.24 2.30 -15.81
N ILE A 21 -7.78 1.04 -15.88
CA ILE A 21 -7.40 0.26 -14.71
C ILE A 21 -6.26 0.94 -13.95
N ALA A 22 -5.21 1.38 -14.65
CA ALA A 22 -4.10 2.11 -14.04
C ALA A 22 -4.57 3.37 -13.30
N ARG A 23 -5.49 4.14 -13.89
CA ARG A 23 -6.08 5.31 -13.23
C ARG A 23 -6.83 4.93 -11.96
N LYS A 24 -7.66 3.88 -12.00
CA LYS A 24 -8.41 3.41 -10.82
C LYS A 24 -7.48 2.96 -9.69
N ILE A 25 -6.35 2.32 -10.01
CA ILE A 25 -5.32 1.96 -9.02
C ILE A 25 -4.73 3.22 -8.38
N MET A 26 -4.40 4.26 -9.18
CA MET A 26 -3.91 5.53 -8.65
C MET A 26 -4.93 6.20 -7.72
N ASP A 27 -6.21 6.21 -8.10
CA ASP A 27 -7.29 6.77 -7.29
C ASP A 27 -7.42 6.02 -5.94
N ILE A 28 -7.32 4.69 -5.95
CA ILE A 28 -7.34 3.86 -4.74
C ILE A 28 -6.14 4.17 -3.85
N ASN A 29 -4.93 4.28 -4.41
CA ASN A 29 -3.73 4.65 -3.66
C ASN A 29 -3.87 6.04 -3.02
N GLU A 30 -4.50 6.99 -3.71
CA GLU A 30 -4.77 8.32 -3.15
C GLU A 30 -5.74 8.26 -1.97
N ILE A 31 -6.83 7.49 -2.10
CA ILE A 31 -7.79 7.28 -1.02
C ILE A 31 -7.12 6.62 0.19
N ALA A 32 -6.28 5.60 -0.04
CA ALA A 32 -5.52 4.95 1.01
C ALA A 32 -4.62 5.96 1.74
N TYR A 33 -3.79 6.70 1.01
CA TYR A 33 -2.87 7.67 1.60
C TYR A 33 -3.59 8.73 2.42
N THR A 34 -4.62 9.35 1.85
CA THR A 34 -5.39 10.42 2.52
C THR A 34 -6.14 9.92 3.76
N THR A 35 -6.56 8.66 3.78
CA THR A 35 -7.22 8.02 4.93
C THR A 35 -6.23 7.68 6.05
N TYR A 36 -5.09 7.05 5.70
CA TYR A 36 -4.15 6.55 6.71
C TYR A 36 -3.23 7.63 7.28
N LYS A 37 -2.90 8.67 6.50
CA LYS A 37 -2.02 9.76 6.95
C LYS A 37 -2.41 10.35 8.32
N PRO A 38 -3.65 10.81 8.55
CA PRO A 38 -4.03 11.37 9.85
C PRO A 38 -4.04 10.33 10.98
N ILE A 39 -4.34 9.06 10.69
CA ILE A 39 -4.32 7.96 11.67
C ILE A 39 -2.89 7.71 12.15
N VAL A 40 -1.94 7.65 11.21
CA VAL A 40 -0.52 7.46 11.50
C VAL A 40 0.05 8.66 12.26
N ASP A 41 -0.34 9.87 11.91
CA ASP A 41 0.09 11.07 12.65
C ASP A 41 -0.46 11.09 14.08
N ASP A 42 -1.74 10.74 14.28
CA ASP A 42 -2.33 10.62 15.61
C ASP A 42 -1.63 9.55 16.46
N ILE A 43 -1.54 8.32 15.94
CA ILE A 43 -0.99 7.19 16.70
C ILE A 43 0.48 7.44 17.07
N CYS A 44 1.28 8.04 16.19
CA CYS A 44 2.68 8.35 16.48
C CYS A 44 2.86 9.43 17.57
N THR A 45 1.85 10.27 17.82
CA THR A 45 1.94 11.35 18.82
C THR A 45 1.50 10.93 20.22
N ARG A 46 0.48 10.09 20.35
CA ARG A 46 -0.14 9.78 21.64
C ARG A 46 0.34 8.51 22.36
N LYS A 47 1.27 7.74 21.76
CA LYS A 47 1.74 6.42 22.25
C LYS A 47 0.58 5.45 22.55
N ALA A 48 0.04 4.86 21.50
CA ALA A 48 -1.02 3.87 21.53
C ALA A 48 -0.61 2.51 22.15
N PRO A 49 -1.59 1.72 22.63
CA PRO A 49 -1.37 0.35 23.09
C PRO A 49 -0.91 -0.58 21.94
N GLU A 50 -0.16 -1.64 22.29
CA GLU A 50 0.39 -2.64 21.35
C GLU A 50 -0.65 -3.15 20.35
N SER A 51 -1.83 -3.55 20.83
CA SER A 51 -2.91 -4.10 19.99
C SER A 51 -3.42 -3.12 18.95
N GLU A 52 -3.46 -1.82 19.26
CA GLU A 52 -3.91 -0.81 18.30
C GLU A 52 -2.85 -0.59 17.21
N VAL A 53 -1.57 -0.65 17.58
CA VAL A 53 -0.43 -0.54 16.64
C VAL A 53 -0.37 -1.77 15.74
N GLU A 54 -0.50 -2.97 16.30
CA GLU A 54 -0.52 -4.24 15.56
C GLU A 54 -1.65 -4.25 14.53
N HIS A 55 -2.89 -3.97 14.96
CA HIS A 55 -4.02 -3.90 14.03
C HIS A 55 -3.83 -2.86 12.93
N LEU A 56 -3.24 -1.70 13.24
CA LEU A 56 -2.96 -0.70 12.21
C LEU A 56 -1.96 -1.23 11.17
N LEU A 57 -0.87 -1.86 11.62
CA LEU A 57 0.16 -2.39 10.73
C LEU A 57 -0.35 -3.56 9.87
N ASP A 58 -1.15 -4.46 10.46
CA ASP A 58 -1.82 -5.57 9.76
C ASP A 58 -2.62 -5.08 8.54
N TYR A 59 -3.33 -3.96 8.68
CA TYR A 59 -4.08 -3.38 7.56
C TYR A 59 -3.17 -2.65 6.56
N MET A 60 -2.14 -1.96 7.06
CA MET A 60 -1.25 -1.15 6.22
C MET A 60 -0.32 -1.99 5.35
N VAL A 61 0.13 -3.16 5.82
CA VAL A 61 1.10 -3.98 5.09
C VAL A 61 0.54 -4.41 3.72
N GLY A 62 -0.76 -4.68 3.62
CA GLY A 62 -1.41 -5.08 2.37
C GLY A 62 -1.51 -4.00 1.28
N ILE A 63 -1.21 -2.75 1.61
CA ILE A 63 -1.31 -1.58 0.70
C ILE A 63 0.03 -0.85 0.52
N CYS A 64 1.14 -1.50 0.89
CA CYS A 64 2.50 -0.96 0.75
C CYS A 64 3.06 -1.01 -0.69
N ASN A 65 2.22 -1.33 -1.69
CA ASN A 65 2.56 -1.21 -3.11
C ASN A 65 2.73 0.25 -3.58
N ASP A 66 2.17 1.21 -2.84
CA ASP A 66 2.37 2.65 -3.05
C ASP A 66 3.50 3.16 -2.13
N GLU A 67 4.46 3.90 -2.69
CA GLU A 67 5.62 4.38 -1.94
C GLU A 67 5.21 5.26 -0.75
N ARG A 68 4.14 6.04 -0.86
CA ARG A 68 3.69 6.93 0.22
C ARG A 68 3.09 6.11 1.36
N MET A 69 2.34 5.06 1.04
CA MET A 69 1.85 4.11 2.04
C MET A 69 3.00 3.40 2.76
N LEU A 70 4.03 2.98 2.03
CA LEU A 70 5.23 2.39 2.62
C LEU A 70 5.95 3.37 3.57
N GLN A 71 6.00 4.66 3.25
CA GLN A 71 6.59 5.66 4.16
C GLN A 71 5.78 5.80 5.45
N LEU A 72 4.45 5.74 5.38
CA LEU A 72 3.60 5.74 6.56
C LEU A 72 3.80 4.48 7.41
N PHE A 73 3.86 3.30 6.80
CA PHE A 73 4.14 2.04 7.49
C PHE A 73 5.49 2.12 8.24
N LYS A 74 6.53 2.60 7.55
CA LYS A 74 7.86 2.81 8.15
C LYS A 74 7.85 3.86 9.27
N GLN A 75 6.99 4.88 9.19
CA GLN A 75 6.84 5.89 10.24
C GLN A 75 6.30 5.23 11.53
N VAL A 76 5.24 4.42 11.43
CA VAL A 76 4.71 3.67 12.58
C VAL A 76 5.78 2.72 13.14
N CYS A 77 6.45 1.96 12.28
CA CYS A 77 7.52 1.05 12.71
C CYS A 77 8.60 1.78 13.53
N ARG A 78 9.11 2.92 13.03
CA ARG A 78 10.12 3.72 13.74
C ARG A 78 9.62 4.31 15.05
N SER A 79 8.36 4.71 15.11
CA SER A 79 7.76 5.26 16.34
C SER A 79 7.60 4.22 17.45
N TYR A 80 7.48 2.94 17.09
CA TYR A 80 7.12 1.88 18.03
C TYR A 80 8.17 0.77 18.20
N ILE A 81 9.25 0.73 17.39
CA ILE A 81 10.27 -0.33 17.46
C ILE A 81 10.88 -0.47 18.86
N ASP A 82 11.10 0.64 19.55
CA ASP A 82 11.68 0.64 20.90
C ASP A 82 10.66 0.28 22.01
N ILE A 83 9.36 0.31 21.69
CA ILE A 83 8.26 0.07 22.63
C ILE A 83 7.74 -1.37 22.49
N TYR A 84 7.50 -1.80 21.25
CA TYR A 84 6.92 -3.11 20.91
C TYR A 84 7.80 -3.85 19.88
N PRO A 85 9.08 -4.13 20.18
CA PRO A 85 10.04 -4.64 19.20
C PRO A 85 9.61 -5.95 18.54
N ARG A 86 8.91 -6.82 19.27
CA ARG A 86 8.41 -8.10 18.75
C ARG A 86 7.38 -7.90 17.63
N VAL A 87 6.36 -7.08 17.88
CA VAL A 87 5.29 -6.80 16.90
C VAL A 87 5.87 -6.10 15.69
N ILE A 88 6.66 -5.04 15.87
CA ILE A 88 7.23 -4.30 14.75
C ILE A 88 8.17 -5.17 13.90
N THR A 89 8.95 -6.04 14.54
CA THR A 89 9.81 -6.97 13.80
C THR A 89 9.00 -7.97 12.99
N ALA A 90 7.92 -8.52 13.54
CA ALA A 90 7.02 -9.43 12.82
C ALA A 90 6.43 -8.75 11.58
N GLU A 91 5.91 -7.52 11.73
CA GLU A 91 5.34 -6.74 10.63
C GLU A 91 6.37 -6.41 9.54
N ILE A 92 7.62 -6.12 9.91
CA ILE A 92 8.70 -5.92 8.94
C ILE A 92 8.98 -7.22 8.15
N TYR A 93 8.93 -8.39 8.80
CA TYR A 93 9.10 -9.66 8.09
C TYR A 93 7.92 -9.94 7.17
N THR A 94 6.68 -9.69 7.60
CA THR A 94 5.49 -9.80 6.74
C THR A 94 5.63 -8.93 5.50
N TYR A 95 6.07 -7.67 5.65
CA TYR A 95 6.34 -6.80 4.50
C TYR A 95 7.39 -7.38 3.55
N LYS A 96 8.49 -7.93 4.08
CA LYS A 96 9.56 -8.51 3.25
C LYS A 96 9.08 -9.72 2.46
N GLU A 97 8.36 -10.63 3.12
CA GLU A 97 7.77 -11.80 2.47
C GLU A 97 6.82 -11.40 1.32
N MET A 98 6.05 -10.34 1.51
CA MET A 98 5.09 -9.87 0.50
C MET A 98 5.71 -9.12 -0.68
N TYR A 99 6.79 -8.35 -0.47
CA TYR A 99 7.27 -7.36 -1.45
C TYR A 99 8.75 -7.49 -1.86
N GLU A 100 9.61 -8.11 -1.04
CA GLU A 100 11.05 -8.16 -1.29
C GLU A 100 11.58 -9.56 -1.63
N GLU A 101 10.88 -10.64 -1.26
CA GLU A 101 11.34 -12.03 -1.43
C GLU A 101 10.90 -12.71 -2.74
N SER A 102 10.51 -11.93 -3.76
CA SER A 102 10.09 -12.42 -5.10
C SER A 102 11.22 -12.51 -6.12
#